data_AF-A0A0D5ZGG3-F1
#
_entry.id   AF-A0A0D5ZGG3-F1
#
_cell.length_a   1.000
_cell.length_b   1.000
_cell.length_c   1.000
_cell.angle_alpha   90.00
_cell.angle_beta   90.00
_cell.angle_gamma   90.00
#
_symmetry.space_group_name_H-M   'P 1'
#
loop_
_entity.id
_entity.type
_entity.pdbx_description
1 polymer ?
#
loop_
_entity_poly.entity_id
_entity_poly.type
_entity_poly.pdbx_seq_one_letter_code
_entity_poly.pdbx_strand_id
1 'polypeptide(L)'
;MTDCAMFNITMGDYHPSTICVEMSRLKDSLSGLIEVTKSDYPEESMAEYIEEFARSDEIQPTDRTLGFVVLNKAKKVVSLSFSEMNGDTKEEIDKVMNSYRSEGFQVELDLPN
;
A
#
# COMPACT_ATOMS: atom_id res chain seq x y z
N MET A 1 -2.70 2.97 -20.64
CA MET A 1 -1.53 3.34 -19.82
C MET A 1 -2.09 3.51 -18.44
N THR A 2 -1.75 2.60 -17.53
CA THR A 2 -2.31 2.60 -16.18
C THR A 2 -1.17 2.90 -15.23
N ASP A 3 -1.38 3.92 -14.40
CA ASP A 3 -0.44 4.30 -13.37
C ASP A 3 -0.68 3.41 -12.14
N CYS A 4 0.39 2.82 -11.59
CA CYS A 4 0.28 1.98 -10.39
C CYS A 4 1.33 2.29 -9.33
N ALA A 5 0.99 1.92 -8.10
CA ALA A 5 1.86 1.88 -6.95
C ALA A 5 2.27 0.43 -6.69
N MET A 6 3.56 0.20 -6.54
CA MET A 6 4.08 -1.13 -6.18
C MET A 6 4.11 -1.28 -4.66
N PHE A 7 3.34 -2.22 -4.14
CA PHE A 7 3.32 -2.55 -2.72
C PHE A 7 4.27 -3.70 -2.44
N ASN A 8 5.07 -3.60 -1.39
CA ASN A 8 5.82 -4.69 -0.79
C ASN A 8 5.40 -4.85 0.66
N ILE A 9 4.75 -5.96 0.99
CA ILE A 9 4.04 -6.14 2.24
C ILE A 9 4.62 -7.33 2.99
N THR A 10 5.15 -7.09 4.18
CA THR A 10 5.70 -8.10 5.08
C THR A 10 4.82 -8.21 6.33
N MET A 11 4.18 -9.36 6.50
CA MET A 11 3.39 -9.70 7.68
C MET A 11 4.18 -10.71 8.51
N GLY A 12 4.76 -10.33 9.64
CA GLY A 12 5.47 -11.29 10.51
C GLY A 12 6.56 -12.09 9.77
N ASP A 13 6.51 -13.42 9.92
CA ASP A 13 7.45 -14.38 9.31
C ASP A 13 7.01 -14.87 7.91
N TYR A 14 5.98 -14.28 7.31
CA TYR A 14 5.48 -14.66 5.99
C TYR A 14 6.33 -14.09 4.86
N HIS A 15 6.34 -14.79 3.72
CA HIS A 15 6.99 -14.29 2.51
C HIS A 15 6.38 -12.93 2.10
N PRO A 16 7.22 -11.92 1.81
CA PRO A 16 6.72 -10.62 1.38
C PRO A 16 5.88 -10.74 0.10
N SER A 17 4.69 -10.17 0.12
CA SER A 17 3.83 -10.08 -1.06
C SER A 17 4.15 -8.80 -1.81
N THR A 18 4.43 -8.91 -3.11
CA THR A 18 4.63 -7.74 -3.97
C THR A 18 3.49 -7.66 -4.98
N ILE A 19 2.73 -6.55 -4.95
CA ILE A 19 1.56 -6.34 -5.81
C ILE A 19 1.59 -4.94 -6.45
N CYS A 20 0.94 -4.78 -7.59
CA CYS A 20 0.72 -3.49 -8.25
C CYS A 20 -0.75 -3.09 -8.02
N VAL A 21 -0.95 -1.89 -7.46
CA VAL A 21 -2.28 -1.32 -7.16
C VAL A 21 -2.46 -0.07 -8.00
N GLU A 22 -3.59 0.05 -8.68
CA GLU A 22 -3.90 1.24 -9.48
C GLU A 22 -3.93 2.51 -8.62
N MET A 23 -3.38 3.61 -9.14
CA MET A 23 -3.32 4.88 -8.40
C MET A 23 -4.71 5.39 -8.00
N SER A 24 -5.73 5.12 -8.82
CA SER A 24 -7.13 5.44 -8.52
C SER A 24 -7.68 4.72 -7.30
N ARG A 25 -7.12 3.56 -6.94
CA ARG A 25 -7.53 2.72 -5.80
C ARG A 25 -6.55 2.78 -4.63
N LEU A 26 -5.51 3.61 -4.73
CA LEU A 26 -4.42 3.66 -3.75
C LEU A 26 -4.92 3.93 -2.32
N LYS A 27 -5.82 4.91 -2.16
CA LYS A 27 -6.41 5.26 -0.85
C LYS A 27 -7.19 4.09 -0.24
N ASP A 28 -8.05 3.46 -1.04
CA ASP A 28 -8.91 2.36 -0.58
C ASP A 28 -8.06 1.14 -0.24
N SER A 29 -7.04 0.86 -1.06
CA SER A 29 -6.03 -0.16 -0.80
C SER A 29 -5.26 0.10 0.49
N LEU A 30 -4.76 1.32 0.73
CA LEU A 30 -4.08 1.64 1.99
C LEU A 30 -5.03 1.50 3.20
N SER A 31 -6.32 1.79 3.03
CA SER A 31 -7.33 1.63 4.08
C SER A 31 -7.66 0.15 4.34
N GLY A 32 -7.78 -0.68 3.30
CA GLY A 32 -7.94 -2.13 3.45
C GLY A 32 -6.72 -2.77 4.10
N LEU A 33 -5.51 -2.34 3.71
CA LEU A 33 -4.27 -2.89 4.21
C LEU A 33 -4.11 -2.70 5.72
N ILE A 34 -4.56 -1.58 6.31
CA ILE A 34 -4.49 -1.42 7.77
C ILE A 34 -5.40 -2.43 8.48
N GLU A 35 -6.56 -2.75 7.93
CA GLU A 35 -7.46 -3.76 8.49
C GLU A 35 -6.85 -5.16 8.42
N VAL A 36 -6.12 -5.49 7.35
CA VAL A 36 -5.30 -6.72 7.28
C VAL A 36 -4.27 -6.77 8.41
N THR A 37 -3.67 -5.62 8.78
CA THR A 37 -2.72 -5.60 9.91
C THR A 37 -3.38 -5.84 11.27
N LYS A 38 -4.70 -5.63 11.40
CA LYS A 38 -5.46 -5.85 12.63
C LYS A 38 -6.11 -7.24 12.71
N SER A 39 -6.21 -7.94 11.59
CA SER A 39 -6.85 -9.26 11.52
C SER A 39 -6.15 -10.28 12.42
N ASP A 40 -6.97 -11.10 13.07
CA ASP A 40 -6.56 -12.31 13.80
C ASP A 40 -6.08 -13.42 12.84
N TYR A 41 -6.49 -13.35 11.57
CA TYR A 41 -6.15 -14.30 10.50
C TYR A 41 -5.45 -13.57 9.35
N PRO A 42 -4.19 -13.11 9.54
CA PRO A 42 -3.51 -12.23 8.60
C PRO A 42 -3.25 -12.86 7.24
N GLU A 43 -3.11 -14.20 7.14
CA GLU A 43 -2.92 -14.89 5.86
C GLU A 43 -4.18 -14.84 4.98
N GLU A 44 -5.34 -15.17 5.57
CA GLU A 44 -6.63 -15.15 4.87
C GLU A 44 -6.99 -13.72 4.46
N SER A 45 -6.88 -12.77 5.39
CA SER A 45 -7.15 -11.36 5.09
C SER A 45 -6.16 -10.78 4.06
N MET A 46 -4.91 -11.26 4.03
CA MET A 46 -3.96 -10.85 2.99
C MET A 46 -4.35 -11.41 1.63
N ALA A 47 -4.79 -12.68 1.55
CA ALA A 47 -5.23 -13.28 0.30
C ALA A 47 -6.43 -12.53 -0.29
N GLU A 48 -7.44 -12.21 0.54
CA GLU A 48 -8.60 -11.41 0.16
C GLU A 48 -8.19 -10.00 -0.29
N TYR A 49 -7.30 -9.35 0.44
CA TYR A 49 -6.77 -8.03 0.09
C TYR A 49 -6.05 -8.03 -1.26
N ILE A 50 -5.23 -9.06 -1.53
CA ILE A 50 -4.53 -9.19 -2.81
C ILE A 50 -5.55 -9.44 -3.93
N GLU A 51 -6.53 -10.31 -3.73
CA GLU A 51 -7.59 -10.55 -4.73
C GLU A 51 -8.39 -9.27 -5.02
N GLU A 52 -8.66 -8.46 -4.01
CA GLU A 52 -9.42 -7.22 -4.16
C GLU A 52 -8.63 -6.13 -4.87
N PHE A 53 -7.35 -5.92 -4.52
CA PHE A 53 -6.59 -4.73 -4.92
C PHE A 53 -5.44 -4.98 -5.90
N ALA A 54 -4.88 -6.19 -5.92
CA ALA A 54 -3.78 -6.48 -6.84
C ALA A 54 -4.33 -6.58 -8.26
N ARG A 55 -3.65 -5.94 -9.21
CA ARG A 55 -3.85 -6.27 -10.61
C ARG A 55 -3.32 -7.67 -10.85
N SER A 56 -4.22 -8.58 -11.24
CA SER A 56 -3.91 -9.97 -11.59
C SER A 56 -3.22 -10.09 -12.95
N ASP A 57 -3.35 -9.07 -13.81
CA ASP A 57 -2.69 -9.02 -15.10
C ASP A 57 -1.23 -8.61 -14.90
N GLU A 58 -0.29 -9.40 -15.44
CA GLU A 58 1.14 -9.09 -15.45
C GLU A 58 1.36 -7.62 -15.80
N ILE A 59 2.14 -6.91 -14.97
CA ILE A 59 2.54 -5.51 -15.19
C ILE A 59 2.93 -5.36 -16.65
N GLN A 60 2.12 -4.63 -17.43
CA GLN A 60 2.41 -4.49 -18.84
C GLN A 60 3.63 -3.57 -19.00
N PRO A 61 4.46 -3.73 -20.05
CA PRO A 61 5.56 -2.82 -20.32
C PRO A 61 5.14 -1.35 -20.48
N THR A 62 3.85 -1.11 -20.67
CA THR A 62 3.22 0.21 -20.82
C THR A 62 2.63 0.75 -19.51
N ASP A 63 2.61 -0.03 -18.44
CA ASP A 63 2.19 0.44 -17.12
C ASP A 63 3.32 1.25 -16.48
N ARG A 64 2.97 2.38 -15.87
CA ARG A 64 3.94 3.30 -15.27
C ARG A 64 3.84 3.16 -13.75
N THR A 65 4.94 2.74 -13.12
CA THR A 65 5.03 2.75 -11.65
C THR A 65 5.31 4.16 -11.17
N LEU A 66 4.36 4.78 -10.48
CA LEU A 66 4.50 6.14 -9.95
C LEU A 66 5.12 6.18 -8.55
N GLY A 67 5.07 5.06 -7.82
CA GLY A 67 5.66 4.98 -6.50
C GLY A 67 5.63 3.59 -5.89
N PHE A 68 6.12 3.53 -4.66
CA PHE A 68 6.28 2.32 -3.88
C PHE A 68 5.65 2.51 -2.50
N VAL A 69 5.00 1.45 -2.02
CA VAL A 69 4.50 1.34 -0.65
C VAL A 69 5.20 0.15 -0.01
N VAL A 70 5.91 0.37 1.08
CA VAL A 70 6.56 -0.69 1.84
C VAL A 70 5.88 -0.77 3.19
N LEU A 71 5.33 -1.94 3.54
CA LEU A 71 4.77 -2.19 4.86
C LEU A 71 5.50 -3.36 5.52
N ASN A 72 5.92 -3.16 6.77
CA ASN A 72 6.44 -4.21 7.61
C ASN A 72 5.71 -4.21 8.96
N LYS A 73 4.80 -5.18 9.15
CA LYS A 73 4.01 -5.30 10.39
C LYS A 73 4.87 -5.62 11.60
N ALA A 74 5.87 -6.50 11.46
CA ALA A 74 6.74 -6.91 12.57
C ALA A 74 7.57 -5.75 13.11
N LYS A 75 8.06 -4.87 12.21
CA LYS A 75 8.81 -3.65 12.56
C LYS A 75 7.90 -2.46 12.84
N LYS A 76 6.58 -2.57 12.62
CA LYS A 76 5.63 -1.45 12.69
C LYS A 76 6.08 -0.25 11.87
N VAL A 77 6.45 -0.47 10.60
CA VAL A 77 6.85 0.60 9.66
C VAL A 77 5.98 0.55 8.42
N VAL A 78 5.55 1.72 7.93
CA VAL A 78 4.97 1.90 6.61
C VAL A 78 5.64 3.10 5.93
N SER A 79 6.14 2.90 4.72
CA SER A 79 6.87 3.92 3.95
C SER A 79 6.25 4.05 2.57
N LEU A 80 5.89 5.27 2.18
CA LEU A 80 5.33 5.60 0.88
C LEU A 80 6.31 6.52 0.17
N SER A 81 6.76 6.16 -1.04
CA SER A 81 7.61 6.98 -1.89
C SER A 81 6.98 7.12 -3.27
N PHE A 82 6.66 8.34 -3.67
CA PHE A 82 6.00 8.63 -4.95
C PHE A 82 6.75 9.71 -5.72
N SER A 83 6.90 9.50 -7.02
CA SER A 83 7.55 10.43 -7.94
C SER A 83 6.59 11.50 -8.45
N GLU A 84 5.33 11.13 -8.68
CA GLU A 84 4.26 11.99 -9.17
C GLU A 84 2.97 11.66 -8.41
N MET A 85 2.27 12.70 -7.94
CA MET A 85 0.99 12.57 -7.24
C MET A 85 0.21 13.88 -7.36
N ASN A 86 -1.09 13.78 -7.59
CA ASN A 86 -2.00 14.93 -7.56
C ASN A 86 -2.23 15.41 -6.11
N GLY A 87 -2.42 16.72 -5.93
CA GLY A 87 -2.57 17.35 -4.62
C GLY A 87 -3.72 16.79 -3.77
N ASP A 88 -4.87 16.51 -4.37
CA ASP A 88 -6.03 15.95 -3.66
C ASP A 88 -5.72 14.56 -3.06
N THR A 89 -5.03 13.70 -3.80
CA THR A 89 -4.63 12.36 -3.31
C THR A 89 -3.63 12.45 -2.17
N LYS A 90 -2.76 13.47 -2.16
CA LYS A 90 -1.78 13.68 -1.07
C LYS A 90 -2.49 13.92 0.27
N GLU A 91 -3.53 14.76 0.28
CA GLU A 91 -4.33 14.99 1.49
C GLU A 91 -5.09 13.74 1.95
N GLU A 92 -5.63 12.97 1.01
CA GLU A 92 -6.33 11.72 1.33
C GLU A 92 -5.40 10.66 1.90
N ILE A 93 -4.19 10.51 1.34
CA ILE A 93 -3.18 9.59 1.84
C ILE A 93 -2.77 9.99 3.26
N ASP A 94 -2.49 11.27 3.53
CA ASP A 94 -2.09 11.67 4.89
C ASP A 94 -3.18 11.38 5.93
N LYS A 95 -4.46 11.52 5.56
CA LYS A 95 -5.59 11.10 6.41
C LYS A 95 -5.56 9.59 6.71
N VAL A 96 -5.35 8.75 5.69
CA VAL A 96 -5.24 7.29 5.89
C VAL A 96 -4.02 6.95 6.74
N MET A 97 -2.90 7.64 6.53
CA MET A 97 -1.67 7.44 7.29
C MET A 97 -1.80 7.80 8.77
N ASN A 98 -2.70 8.71 9.14
CA ASN A 98 -3.00 8.97 10.56
C ASN A 98 -3.57 7.72 11.27
N SER A 99 -4.32 6.87 10.56
CA SER A 99 -4.76 5.58 11.11
C SER A 99 -3.58 4.66 11.38
N TYR A 100 -2.60 4.59 10.47
CA TYR A 100 -1.37 3.83 10.69
C TYR A 100 -0.56 4.33 11.90
N ARG A 101 -0.41 5.66 12.03
CA ARG A 101 0.24 6.28 13.21
C ARG A 101 -0.48 5.89 14.50
N SER A 102 -1.82 5.90 14.49
CA SER A 102 -2.65 5.55 15.66
C SER A 102 -2.52 4.08 16.05
N GLU A 103 -2.27 3.20 15.08
CA GLU A 103 -1.98 1.76 15.29
C GLU A 103 -0.50 1.48 15.66
N GLY A 104 0.27 2.54 15.91
CA GLY A 104 1.65 2.48 16.37
C GLY A 104 2.67 2.24 15.26
N PHE A 105 2.32 2.43 13.99
CA PHE A 105 3.29 2.38 12.90
C PHE A 105 4.09 3.68 12.81
N GLN A 106 5.40 3.56 12.59
CA GLN A 106 6.21 4.63 12.03
C GLN A 106 5.80 4.84 10.57
N VAL A 107 5.34 6.04 10.25
CA VAL A 107 4.95 6.43 8.90
C VAL A 107 6.03 7.30 8.29
N GLU A 108 6.53 6.90 7.13
CA GLU A 108 7.50 7.64 6.32
C GLU A 108 6.86 8.04 5.00
N LEU A 109 6.84 9.34 4.70
CA LEU A 109 6.25 9.89 3.48
C LEU A 109 7.31 10.63 2.69
N ASP A 110 7.63 10.11 1.51
CA ASP A 110 8.48 10.72 0.49
C ASP A 110 7.60 11.05 -0.71
N LEU A 111 6.93 12.20 -0.64
CA LEU A 111 5.94 12.63 -1.63
C LEU A 111 6.46 13.86 -2.39
N PRO A 112 6.10 14.01 -3.67
CA PRO A 112 6.53 15.17 -4.44
C PRO A 112 5.97 16.45 -3.80
N ASN A 113 6.75 17.53 -3.90
CA ASN A 113 6.42 18.83 -3.32
C ASN A 113 5.18 19.44 -3.96
#